data_AF-A0A2J7RB64-F1
#
_entry.id   AF-A0A2J7RB64-F1
#
_cell.length_a   1.000
_cell.length_b   1.000
_cell.length_c   1.000
_cell.angle_alpha   90.00
_cell.angle_beta   90.00
_cell.angle_gamma   90.00
#
_symmetry.space_group_name_H-M   'P 1'
#
loop_
_entity.id
_entity.type
_entity.pdbx_description
1 polymer ?
#
loop_
_entity_poly.entity_id
_entity_poly.type
_entity_poly.pdbx_seq_one_letter_code
_entity_poly.pdbx_strand_id
1 'polypeptide(L)'
;MDQDLRRSVKTIFHDLQCTANGLLHCGKKNGGLGIPKLETIYTMTALKMGLKFQLNSDPVMKAVFEETGLKQKLEDITRATRINLRITRIGQIEAHKNRLQEREIKEWAQLTSQGKAVAAFIRDKIGNAWLANPTIFRSSRLITALKMRANVAGDRVALSRAKITKDIEYRKCRAQKETLGHILGQCTYMKKERIEKHDSIKDFVMEKVAVHDKEAAITRDPTPSSPEGGSQN
;
A
#
# COMPACT_ATOMS: atom_id res chain seq x y z
N MET A 1 13.18 -17.38 -0.23
CA MET A 1 13.34 -16.38 0.84
C MET A 1 12.32 -15.23 0.75
N ASP A 2 12.38 -14.32 -0.23
CA ASP A 2 11.37 -13.23 -0.34
C ASP A 2 9.94 -13.76 -0.59
N GLN A 3 9.82 -14.88 -1.30
CA GLN A 3 8.55 -15.57 -1.49
C GLN A 3 7.98 -16.11 -0.17
N ASP A 4 8.84 -16.62 0.71
CA ASP A 4 8.44 -17.21 1.99
C ASP A 4 8.00 -16.11 2.96
N LEU A 5 8.74 -15.01 3.02
CA LEU A 5 8.35 -13.83 3.79
C LEU A 5 6.97 -13.30 3.33
N ARG A 6 6.77 -13.17 2.01
CA ARG A 6 5.47 -12.78 1.45
C ARG A 6 4.37 -13.76 1.82
N ARG A 7 4.62 -15.07 1.79
CA ARG A 7 3.65 -16.10 2.21
C ARG A 7 3.29 -15.94 3.68
N SER A 8 4.28 -15.82 4.57
CA SER A 8 4.03 -15.65 6.01
C SER A 8 3.22 -14.40 6.32
N VAL A 9 3.56 -13.27 5.69
CA VAL A 9 2.79 -12.02 5.84
C VAL A 9 1.35 -12.20 5.35
N LYS A 10 1.16 -12.84 4.19
CA LYS A 10 -0.19 -13.11 3.65
C LYS A 10 -1.01 -14.04 4.55
N THR A 11 -0.39 -15.00 5.22
CA THR A 11 -1.03 -15.87 6.21
C THR A 11 -1.46 -15.09 7.45
N ILE A 12 -0.59 -14.23 7.99
CA ILE A 12 -0.88 -13.40 9.18
C ILE A 12 -2.09 -12.50 8.95
N PHE A 13 -2.22 -11.94 7.75
CA PHE A 13 -3.34 -11.04 7.44
C PHE A 13 -4.58 -11.74 6.85
N HIS A 14 -4.68 -13.07 6.97
CA HIS A 14 -5.84 -13.88 6.60
C HIS A 14 -6.40 -13.59 5.18
N ASP A 15 -5.81 -14.19 4.15
CA ASP A 15 -6.26 -14.14 2.74
C ASP A 15 -5.90 -12.88 1.93
N LEU A 16 -4.73 -12.32 2.17
CA LEU A 16 -4.08 -11.43 1.20
C LEU A 16 -3.32 -12.22 0.10
N GLN A 17 -3.79 -13.42 -0.27
CA GLN A 17 -3.16 -14.31 -1.25
C GLN A 17 -2.87 -13.59 -2.59
N CYS A 18 -3.81 -12.75 -3.05
CA CYS A 18 -3.72 -12.00 -4.30
C CYS A 18 -3.19 -10.56 -4.14
N THR A 19 -2.45 -10.28 -3.07
CA THR A 19 -2.04 -8.89 -2.77
C THR A 19 -0.85 -8.44 -3.57
N ALA A 20 -0.91 -7.19 -4.05
CA ALA A 20 0.16 -6.52 -4.75
C ALA A 20 1.42 -6.38 -3.89
N ASN A 21 2.58 -6.62 -4.50
CA ASN A 21 3.89 -6.44 -3.84
C ASN A 21 4.06 -5.01 -3.31
N GLY A 22 3.52 -4.02 -4.03
CA GLY A 22 3.53 -2.62 -3.62
C GLY A 22 2.93 -2.38 -2.24
N LEU A 23 1.84 -3.05 -1.86
CA LEU A 23 1.29 -2.92 -0.51
C LEU A 23 2.28 -3.39 0.56
N LEU A 24 3.03 -4.46 0.27
CA LEU A 24 3.97 -5.02 1.24
C LEU A 24 5.22 -4.14 1.36
N HIS A 25 5.82 -3.78 0.21
CA HIS A 25 7.17 -3.22 0.16
C HIS A 25 7.22 -1.69 0.12
N CYS A 26 6.17 -1.01 -0.37
CA CYS A 26 6.15 0.45 -0.34
C CYS A 26 6.11 0.94 1.11
N GLY A 27 6.81 2.05 1.37
CA GLY A 27 6.82 2.65 2.70
C GLY A 27 5.43 3.12 3.16
N LYS A 28 5.25 3.22 4.48
CA LYS A 28 4.00 3.69 5.11
C LYS A 28 3.53 5.05 4.62
N LYS A 29 4.48 5.96 4.36
CA LYS A 29 4.20 7.28 3.75
C LYS A 29 3.52 7.22 2.38
N ASN A 30 3.63 6.09 1.68
CA ASN A 30 3.06 5.86 0.36
C ASN A 30 1.92 4.82 0.39
N GLY A 31 1.38 4.54 1.58
CA GLY A 31 0.25 3.63 1.74
C GLY A 31 0.56 2.13 1.79
N GLY A 32 1.84 1.73 1.83
CA GLY A 32 2.25 0.35 2.04
C GLY A 32 2.62 0.02 3.49
N LEU A 33 2.97 -1.23 3.77
CA LEU A 33 3.38 -1.70 5.10
C LEU A 33 4.84 -1.38 5.42
N GLY A 34 5.66 -1.09 4.40
CA GLY A 34 7.08 -0.79 4.54
C GLY A 34 7.94 -1.99 4.87
N ILE A 35 7.48 -3.21 4.57
CA ILE A 35 8.23 -4.44 4.77
C ILE A 35 9.37 -4.47 3.75
N PRO A 36 10.63 -4.40 4.18
CA PRO A 36 11.74 -4.37 3.25
C PRO A 36 11.79 -5.63 2.37
N LYS A 37 12.10 -5.44 1.09
CA LYS A 37 12.41 -6.55 0.19
C LYS A 37 13.83 -7.06 0.50
N LEU A 38 13.98 -8.35 0.78
CA LEU A 38 15.28 -8.90 1.21
C LEU A 38 16.31 -8.79 0.10
N GLU A 39 15.89 -8.99 -1.15
CA GLU A 39 16.75 -8.76 -2.32
C GLU A 39 17.34 -7.35 -2.29
N THR A 40 16.50 -6.33 -2.07
CA THR A 40 16.96 -4.94 -2.00
C THR A 40 17.86 -4.69 -0.79
N ILE A 41 17.55 -5.24 0.39
CA ILE A 41 18.43 -5.11 1.56
C ILE A 41 19.80 -5.72 1.25
N TYR A 42 19.82 -6.96 0.76
CA TYR A 42 21.04 -7.69 0.45
C TYR A 42 21.91 -6.90 -0.53
N THR A 43 21.34 -6.47 -1.66
CA THR A 43 22.03 -5.67 -2.67
C THR A 43 22.60 -4.38 -2.07
N MET A 44 21.79 -3.63 -1.31
CA MET A 44 22.24 -2.35 -0.74
C MET A 44 23.35 -2.55 0.30
N THR A 45 23.23 -3.58 1.14
CA THR A 45 24.25 -3.92 2.14
C THR A 45 25.54 -4.37 1.47
N ALA A 46 25.46 -5.25 0.48
CA ALA A 46 26.63 -5.72 -0.27
C ALA A 46 27.37 -4.55 -0.95
N LEU A 47 26.65 -3.63 -1.60
CA LEU A 47 27.25 -2.45 -2.23
C LEU A 47 27.90 -1.51 -1.19
N LYS A 48 27.22 -1.26 -0.06
CA LYS A 48 27.78 -0.42 1.03
C LYS A 48 29.02 -1.06 1.65
N MET A 49 29.03 -2.38 1.85
CA MET A 49 30.19 -3.10 2.35
C MET A 49 31.32 -3.10 1.34
N GLY A 50 31.04 -3.38 0.07
CA GLY A 50 32.03 -3.35 -1.01
C GLY A 50 32.73 -2.00 -1.13
N LEU A 51 31.99 -0.90 -0.97
CA LEU A 51 32.56 0.45 -0.92
C LEU A 51 33.49 0.64 0.30
N LYS A 52 33.10 0.14 1.48
CA LYS A 52 33.97 0.18 2.67
C LYS A 52 35.24 -0.65 2.49
N PHE A 53 35.15 -1.83 1.87
CA PHE A 53 36.30 -2.67 1.57
C PHE A 53 37.25 -2.00 0.58
N GLN A 54 36.73 -1.34 -0.47
CA GLN A 54 37.58 -0.61 -1.43
C GLN A 54 38.33 0.57 -0.79
N LEU A 55 37.69 1.26 0.16
CA LEU A 55 38.32 2.37 0.88
C LEU A 55 39.26 1.91 1.99
N ASN A 56 39.17 0.65 2.43
CA ASN A 56 40.01 0.13 3.50
C ASN A 56 41.42 -0.16 2.98
N SER A 57 42.43 0.35 3.70
CA SER A 57 43.84 0.18 3.36
C SER A 57 44.49 -1.01 4.05
N ASP A 58 43.81 -1.66 5.01
CA ASP A 58 44.31 -2.81 5.76
C ASP A 58 44.63 -4.01 4.84
N PRO A 59 45.89 -4.49 4.81
CA PRO A 59 46.30 -5.66 4.01
C PRO A 59 45.54 -6.95 4.34
N VAL A 60 45.21 -7.19 5.61
CA VAL A 60 44.51 -8.40 6.04
C VAL A 60 43.10 -8.42 5.46
N MET A 61 42.40 -7.28 5.50
CA MET A 61 41.05 -7.16 4.94
C MET A 61 41.03 -7.28 3.42
N LYS A 62 42.10 -6.86 2.72
CA LYS A 62 42.25 -7.06 1.27
C LYS A 62 42.46 -8.54 0.94
N ALA A 63 43.34 -9.23 1.66
CA ALA A 63 43.58 -10.66 1.46
C ALA A 63 42.29 -11.48 1.69
N VAL A 64 41.54 -11.18 2.76
CA VAL A 64 40.24 -11.82 3.03
C VAL A 64 39.25 -11.54 1.89
N PHE A 65 39.20 -10.32 1.36
CA PHE A 65 38.28 -9.97 0.27
C PHE A 65 38.57 -10.71 -1.03
N GLU A 66 39.84 -10.99 -1.32
CA GLU A 66 40.28 -11.75 -2.50
C GLU A 66 40.01 -13.26 -2.34
N GLU A 67 40.38 -13.84 -1.20
CA GLU A 67 40.27 -15.29 -0.94
C GLU A 67 38.82 -15.78 -0.74
N THR A 68 37.94 -14.95 -0.17
CA THR A 68 36.55 -15.35 0.15
C THR A 68 35.59 -15.33 -1.05
N GLY A 69 36.07 -14.98 -2.24
CA GLY A 69 35.23 -14.83 -3.44
C GLY A 69 34.20 -13.69 -3.35
N LEU A 70 34.31 -12.82 -2.34
CA LEU A 70 33.44 -11.65 -2.16
C LEU A 70 33.56 -10.65 -3.30
N LYS A 71 34.76 -10.52 -3.87
CA LYS A 71 35.02 -9.69 -5.06
C LYS A 71 34.14 -10.08 -6.25
N GLN A 72 34.10 -11.36 -6.60
CA GLN A 72 33.28 -11.85 -7.70
C GLN A 72 31.78 -11.58 -7.47
N LYS A 73 31.29 -11.89 -6.25
CA LYS A 73 29.88 -11.62 -5.88
C LYS A 73 29.55 -10.14 -5.98
N LEU A 74 30.47 -9.26 -5.59
CA LEU A 74 30.29 -7.82 -5.69
C LEU A 74 30.28 -7.34 -7.14
N GLU A 75 31.13 -7.91 -7.99
CA GLU A 75 31.15 -7.66 -9.44
C GLU A 75 29.84 -8.08 -10.12
N ASP A 76 29.27 -9.21 -9.71
CA ASP A 76 27.97 -9.67 -10.22
C ASP A 76 26.84 -8.71 -9.80
N ILE A 77 26.85 -8.27 -8.54
CA ILE A 77 25.85 -7.32 -8.02
C ILE A 77 25.98 -5.95 -8.70
N THR A 78 27.20 -5.48 -8.92
CA THR A 78 27.45 -4.19 -9.60
C THR A 78 27.04 -4.25 -11.07
N ARG A 79 27.26 -5.38 -11.74
CA ARG A 79 26.76 -5.64 -13.10
C ARG A 79 25.24 -5.64 -13.14
N ALA A 80 24.59 -6.35 -12.22
CA ALA A 80 23.13 -6.43 -12.16
C ALA A 80 22.47 -5.07 -11.86
N THR A 81 23.06 -4.28 -10.97
CA THR A 81 22.54 -2.95 -10.56
C THR A 81 22.99 -1.81 -11.47
N ARG A 82 23.99 -2.05 -12.33
CA ARG A 82 24.69 -1.05 -13.15
C ARG A 82 25.30 0.08 -12.31
N ILE A 83 25.73 -0.24 -11.08
CA ILE A 83 26.39 0.70 -10.17
C ILE A 83 27.88 0.46 -10.19
N ASN A 84 28.67 1.45 -10.61
CA ASN A 84 30.13 1.36 -10.59
C ASN A 84 30.68 1.78 -9.23
N LEU A 85 31.06 0.81 -8.39
CA LEU A 85 31.55 1.07 -7.03
C LEU A 85 32.83 1.92 -6.97
N ARG A 86 33.67 1.92 -8.01
CA ARG A 86 34.93 2.69 -8.00
C ARG A 86 34.71 4.20 -7.93
N ILE A 87 33.55 4.68 -8.40
CA ILE A 87 33.21 6.10 -8.50
C ILE A 87 32.01 6.44 -7.60
N THR A 88 31.25 5.43 -7.17
CA THR A 88 30.00 5.61 -6.44
C THR A 88 30.29 6.00 -4.99
N ARG A 89 29.50 6.93 -4.44
CA ARG A 89 29.47 7.27 -3.01
C ARG A 89 28.25 6.66 -2.32
N ILE A 90 28.24 6.60 -0.99
CA ILE A 90 27.11 6.07 -0.21
C ILE A 90 25.77 6.73 -0.59
N GLY A 91 25.75 8.05 -0.79
CA GLY A 91 24.53 8.77 -1.20
C GLY A 91 23.96 8.33 -2.55
N GLN A 92 24.79 7.86 -3.48
CA GLN A 92 24.35 7.35 -4.78
C GLN A 92 23.69 5.95 -4.66
N ILE A 93 24.17 5.13 -3.72
CA ILE A 93 23.55 3.84 -3.37
C ILE A 93 22.15 4.10 -2.78
N GLU A 94 22.03 5.13 -1.93
CA GLU A 94 20.73 5.52 -1.36
C GLU A 94 19.77 6.09 -2.40
N ALA A 95 20.27 6.90 -3.34
CA ALA A 95 19.49 7.35 -4.48
C ALA A 95 19.01 6.17 -5.35
N HIS A 96 19.82 5.13 -5.53
CA HIS A 96 19.39 3.91 -6.21
C HIS A 96 18.28 3.18 -5.44
N LYS A 97 18.41 3.03 -4.11
CA LYS A 97 17.35 2.49 -3.26
C LYS A 97 16.04 3.25 -3.43
N ASN A 98 16.10 4.59 -3.45
CA ASN A 98 14.91 5.42 -3.63
C ASN A 98 14.26 5.21 -5.01
N ARG A 99 15.07 5.11 -6.08
CA ARG A 99 14.58 4.77 -7.43
C ARG A 99 13.89 3.40 -7.49
N LEU A 100 14.41 2.41 -6.77
CA LEU A 100 13.75 1.10 -6.65
C LEU A 100 12.37 1.21 -5.97
N GLN A 101 12.26 2.03 -4.91
CA GLN A 101 10.97 2.28 -4.26
C GLN A 101 9.98 3.02 -5.18
N GLU A 102 10.44 4.01 -5.94
CA GLU A 102 9.60 4.73 -6.91
C GLU A 102 9.08 3.81 -8.01
N ARG A 103 9.93 2.88 -8.48
CA ARG A 103 9.54 1.85 -9.44
C ARG A 103 8.47 0.93 -8.85
N GLU A 104 8.63 0.45 -7.63
CA GLU A 104 7.63 -0.41 -6.95
C GLU A 104 6.27 0.30 -6.84
N ILE A 105 6.26 1.60 -6.53
CA ILE A 105 5.04 2.41 -6.48
C ILE A 105 4.39 2.51 -7.86
N LYS A 106 5.19 2.75 -8.91
CA LYS A 106 4.70 2.83 -10.29
C LYS A 106 4.11 1.49 -10.75
N GLU A 107 4.81 0.40 -10.50
CA GLU A 107 4.33 -0.97 -10.79
C GLU A 107 3.02 -1.26 -10.05
N TRP A 108 2.90 -0.84 -8.79
CA TRP A 108 1.64 -0.98 -8.03
C TRP A 108 0.50 -0.14 -8.63
N ALA A 109 0.75 1.12 -8.95
CA ALA A 109 -0.26 2.02 -9.53
C ALA A 109 -0.78 1.54 -10.90
N GLN A 110 0.05 0.83 -11.66
CA GLN A 110 -0.32 0.28 -12.98
C GLN A 110 -1.25 -0.94 -12.90
N LEU A 111 -1.46 -1.54 -11.72
CA LEU A 111 -2.35 -2.69 -11.58
C LEU A 111 -3.81 -2.30 -11.83
N THR A 112 -4.46 -2.98 -12.78
CA THR A 112 -5.81 -2.65 -13.28
C THR A 112 -6.88 -2.51 -12.20
N SER A 113 -6.81 -3.31 -11.13
CA SER A 113 -7.79 -3.29 -10.04
C SER A 113 -7.18 -2.88 -8.70
N GLN A 114 -5.98 -3.37 -8.35
CA GLN A 114 -5.33 -3.02 -7.07
C GLN A 114 -4.57 -1.69 -7.10
N GLY A 115 -4.32 -1.14 -8.29
CA GLY A 115 -3.58 0.10 -8.50
C GLY A 115 -4.45 1.36 -8.51
N LYS A 116 -5.78 1.21 -8.68
CA LYS A 116 -6.71 2.34 -8.87
C LYS A 116 -6.66 3.39 -7.75
N ALA A 117 -6.47 2.96 -6.51
CA ALA A 117 -6.44 3.85 -5.35
C ALA A 117 -5.03 4.38 -5.02
N VAL A 118 -3.99 3.86 -5.66
CA VAL A 118 -2.58 4.15 -5.28
C VAL A 118 -2.26 5.63 -5.40
N ALA A 119 -2.70 6.27 -6.49
CA ALA A 119 -2.52 7.70 -6.68
C ALA A 119 -3.11 8.56 -5.54
N ALA A 120 -4.20 8.10 -4.92
CA ALA A 120 -4.88 8.87 -3.87
C ALA A 120 -4.14 8.85 -2.52
N PHE A 121 -3.31 7.83 -2.27
CA PHE A 121 -2.63 7.69 -0.97
C PHE A 121 -1.10 7.76 -1.04
N ILE A 122 -0.50 7.94 -2.22
CA ILE A 122 0.94 8.23 -2.31
C ILE A 122 1.21 9.56 -1.62
N ARG A 123 2.17 9.58 -0.69
CA ARG A 123 2.60 10.78 0.06
C ARG A 123 1.51 11.45 0.91
N ASP A 124 0.32 10.84 1.02
CA ASP A 124 -0.72 11.31 1.92
C ASP A 124 -0.36 10.96 3.37
N LYS A 125 0.03 11.97 4.14
CA LYS A 125 0.43 11.76 5.55
C LYS A 125 -0.77 11.40 6.42
N ILE A 126 -1.93 12.00 6.16
CA ILE A 126 -3.12 11.87 7.03
C ILE A 126 -3.80 10.53 6.75
N GLY A 127 -4.11 10.23 5.48
CA GLY A 127 -4.76 8.98 5.11
C GLY A 127 -3.89 7.73 5.29
N ASN A 128 -2.59 7.90 5.56
CA ASN A 128 -1.66 6.81 5.91
C ASN A 128 -1.28 6.77 7.39
N ALA A 129 -1.76 7.69 8.24
CA ALA A 129 -1.37 7.77 9.64
C ALA A 129 -1.62 6.46 10.41
N TRP A 130 -2.71 5.75 10.08
CA TRP A 130 -3.07 4.46 10.68
C TRP A 130 -2.10 3.31 10.33
N LEU A 131 -1.28 3.45 9.28
CA LEU A 131 -0.21 2.49 8.97
C LEU A 131 1.01 2.72 9.87
N ALA A 132 1.27 3.98 10.22
CA ALA A 132 2.33 4.35 11.15
C ALA A 132 1.96 3.96 12.58
N ASN A 133 0.71 4.18 12.98
CA ASN A 133 0.18 3.86 14.29
C ASN A 133 -0.97 2.82 14.20
N PRO A 134 -0.65 1.51 14.22
CA PRO A 134 -1.66 0.46 14.05
C PRO A 134 -2.62 0.32 15.23
N THR A 135 -2.31 0.91 16.40
CA THR A 135 -3.18 0.82 17.60
C THR A 135 -4.46 1.65 17.47
N ILE A 136 -4.54 2.54 16.48
CA ILE A 136 -5.76 3.29 16.13
C ILE A 136 -6.91 2.33 15.78
N PHE A 137 -6.59 1.13 15.27
CA PHE A 137 -7.57 0.10 14.97
C PHE A 137 -7.41 -1.12 15.87
N ARG A 138 -8.54 -1.75 16.21
CA ARG A 138 -8.54 -3.16 16.63
C ARG A 138 -7.94 -4.01 15.51
N SER A 139 -7.21 -5.08 15.86
CA SER A 139 -6.49 -5.90 14.88
C SER A 139 -7.36 -6.40 13.71
N SER A 140 -8.61 -6.80 13.98
CA SER A 140 -9.56 -7.20 12.94
C SER A 140 -9.92 -6.06 11.98
N ARG A 141 -10.10 -4.83 12.49
CA ARG A 141 -10.37 -3.64 11.68
C ARG A 141 -9.15 -3.23 10.85
N LEU A 142 -7.95 -3.39 11.41
CA LEU A 142 -6.70 -3.16 10.68
C LEU A 142 -6.60 -4.09 9.46
N ILE A 143 -6.87 -5.38 9.64
CA ILE A 143 -6.88 -6.37 8.55
C ILE A 143 -7.91 -5.97 7.48
N THR A 144 -9.13 -5.62 7.88
CA THR A 144 -10.17 -5.18 6.94
C THR A 144 -9.76 -3.92 6.19
N ALA A 145 -9.17 -2.93 6.86
CA ALA A 145 -8.68 -1.71 6.22
C ALA A 145 -7.57 -2.00 5.20
N LEU A 146 -6.64 -2.91 5.51
CA LEU A 146 -5.61 -3.36 4.58
C LEU A 146 -6.22 -4.09 3.37
N LYS A 147 -7.21 -4.96 3.58
CA LYS A 147 -7.93 -5.63 2.49
C LYS A 147 -8.65 -4.63 1.58
N MET A 148 -9.30 -3.62 2.16
CA MET A 148 -9.95 -2.56 1.39
C MET A 148 -8.93 -1.75 0.59
N ARG A 149 -7.81 -1.37 1.21
CA ARG A 149 -6.72 -0.62 0.55
C ARG A 149 -6.12 -1.38 -0.62
N ALA A 150 -5.93 -2.69 -0.46
CA ALA A 150 -5.39 -3.55 -1.50
C ALA A 150 -6.43 -3.97 -2.55
N ASN A 151 -7.67 -3.52 -2.41
CA ASN A 151 -8.81 -3.93 -3.22
C ASN A 151 -8.98 -5.46 -3.28
N VAL A 152 -8.92 -6.10 -2.11
CA VAL A 152 -9.08 -7.56 -1.91
C VAL A 152 -10.11 -7.91 -0.83
N ALA A 153 -11.03 -7.00 -0.50
CA ALA A 153 -12.01 -7.19 0.57
C ALA A 153 -13.22 -8.05 0.13
N GLY A 154 -12.97 -9.12 -0.64
CA GLY A 154 -13.99 -10.12 -1.00
C GLY A 154 -14.96 -9.72 -2.11
N ASP A 155 -14.68 -8.64 -2.85
CA ASP A 155 -15.41 -8.33 -4.08
C ASP A 155 -15.19 -9.42 -5.15
N ARG A 156 -16.16 -9.66 -6.04
CA ARG A 156 -16.04 -10.74 -7.03
C ARG A 156 -14.86 -10.56 -7.98
N VAL A 157 -14.42 -9.33 -8.27
CA VAL A 157 -13.17 -9.12 -9.03
C VAL A 157 -11.97 -9.65 -8.25
N ALA A 158 -11.89 -9.42 -6.93
CA ALA A 158 -10.87 -10.01 -6.08
C ALA A 158 -10.97 -11.55 -6.01
N LEU A 159 -12.16 -12.10 -5.81
CA LEU A 159 -12.39 -13.55 -5.75
C LEU A 159 -12.08 -14.23 -7.08
N SER A 160 -12.33 -13.56 -8.20
CA SER A 160 -12.01 -14.07 -9.54
C SER A 160 -10.51 -14.16 -9.77
N ARG A 161 -9.72 -13.17 -9.31
CA ARG A 161 -8.25 -13.27 -9.32
C ARG A 161 -7.74 -14.41 -8.44
N ALA A 162 -8.42 -14.68 -7.34
CA ALA A 162 -8.13 -15.82 -6.46
C ALA A 162 -8.57 -17.16 -7.05
N LYS A 163 -9.16 -17.17 -8.26
CA LYS A 163 -9.72 -18.35 -8.94
C LYS A 163 -10.85 -19.03 -8.16
N ILE A 164 -11.55 -18.27 -7.31
CA ILE A 164 -12.69 -18.77 -6.51
C ILE A 164 -14.00 -18.70 -7.32
N THR A 165 -14.18 -17.66 -8.15
CA THR A 165 -15.38 -17.47 -8.98
C THR A 165 -15.01 -16.95 -10.37
N LYS A 166 -15.77 -17.33 -11.40
CA LYS A 166 -15.65 -16.73 -12.75
C LYS A 166 -16.61 -15.55 -12.95
N ASP A 167 -17.72 -15.54 -12.20
CA ASP A 167 -18.69 -14.47 -12.24
C ASP A 167 -18.15 -13.25 -11.49
N ILE A 168 -18.08 -12.12 -12.20
CA ILE A 168 -17.55 -10.84 -11.72
C ILE A 168 -18.63 -9.75 -11.65
N GLU A 169 -19.87 -10.02 -12.01
CA GLU A 169 -20.96 -9.04 -11.98
C GLU A 169 -21.39 -8.76 -10.54
N TYR A 170 -21.83 -7.53 -10.26
CA TYR A 170 -22.30 -7.18 -8.93
C TYR A 170 -23.56 -7.95 -8.55
N ARG A 171 -23.51 -8.61 -7.38
CA ARG A 171 -24.58 -9.51 -6.89
C ARG A 171 -25.97 -8.87 -6.82
N LYS A 172 -26.05 -7.55 -6.58
CA LYS A 172 -27.33 -6.84 -6.43
C LYS A 172 -27.77 -6.19 -7.74
N CYS A 173 -27.04 -5.19 -8.25
CA CYS A 173 -27.49 -4.43 -9.41
C CYS A 173 -27.22 -5.10 -10.76
N ARG A 174 -26.28 -6.06 -10.84
CA ARG A 174 -25.80 -6.74 -12.06
C ARG A 174 -25.37 -5.84 -13.24
N ALA A 175 -25.39 -4.52 -13.10
CA ALA A 175 -25.11 -3.58 -14.18
C ALA A 175 -23.60 -3.38 -14.45
N GLN A 176 -22.75 -3.69 -13.48
CA GLN A 176 -21.30 -3.50 -13.58
C GLN A 176 -20.54 -4.59 -12.83
N LYS A 177 -19.22 -4.65 -13.08
CA LYS A 177 -18.29 -5.53 -12.35
C LYS A 177 -18.26 -5.17 -10.87
N GLU A 178 -18.33 -6.18 -10.01
CA GLU A 178 -18.22 -6.03 -8.57
C GLU A 178 -16.80 -5.67 -8.17
N THR A 179 -16.58 -4.37 -7.99
CA THR A 179 -15.35 -3.81 -7.40
C THR A 179 -15.72 -3.02 -6.15
N LEU A 180 -14.77 -2.78 -5.24
CA LEU A 180 -15.03 -1.90 -4.11
C LEU A 180 -15.48 -0.50 -4.55
N GLY A 181 -14.91 0.04 -5.62
CA GLY A 181 -15.32 1.35 -6.16
C GLY A 181 -16.76 1.37 -6.65
N HIS A 182 -17.23 0.27 -7.25
CA HIS A 182 -18.63 0.12 -7.60
C HIS A 182 -19.51 0.03 -6.34
N ILE A 183 -19.22 -0.92 -5.43
CA ILE A 183 -20.03 -1.16 -4.23
C ILE A 183 -20.15 0.10 -3.36
N LEU A 184 -19.02 0.76 -3.10
CA LEU A 184 -18.94 1.85 -2.13
C LEU A 184 -19.22 3.23 -2.73
N GLY A 185 -19.14 3.39 -4.06
CA GLY A 185 -19.20 4.70 -4.71
C GLY A 185 -20.25 4.81 -5.81
N GLN A 186 -20.19 3.92 -6.80
CA GLN A 186 -20.94 4.09 -8.06
C GLN A 186 -22.30 3.39 -8.07
N CYS A 187 -22.50 2.39 -7.23
CA CYS A 187 -23.72 1.59 -7.24
C CYS A 187 -24.92 2.43 -6.80
N THR A 188 -25.96 2.45 -7.64
CA THR A 188 -27.24 3.11 -7.37
C THR A 188 -28.04 2.39 -6.30
N TYR A 189 -27.95 1.04 -6.25
CA TYR A 189 -28.58 0.23 -5.22
C TYR A 189 -28.09 0.61 -3.81
N MET A 190 -26.78 0.86 -3.67
CA MET A 190 -26.14 1.24 -2.39
C MET A 190 -26.22 2.75 -2.10
N LYS A 191 -27.00 3.53 -2.86
CA LYS A 191 -27.02 4.99 -2.74
C LYS A 191 -27.53 5.44 -1.38
N LYS A 192 -28.61 4.82 -0.89
CA LYS A 192 -29.22 5.15 0.39
C LYS A 192 -28.23 4.91 1.54
N GLU A 193 -27.66 3.72 1.62
CA GLU A 193 -26.70 3.34 2.65
C GLU A 193 -25.44 4.21 2.63
N ARG A 194 -25.01 4.65 1.44
CA ARG A 194 -23.89 5.57 1.29
C ARG A 194 -24.21 6.96 1.86
N ILE A 195 -25.41 7.48 1.61
CA ILE A 195 -25.87 8.77 2.17
C ILE A 195 -25.98 8.65 3.69
N GLU A 196 -26.65 7.62 4.22
CA GLU A 196 -26.79 7.39 5.65
C GLU A 196 -25.43 7.28 6.36
N LYS A 197 -24.48 6.56 5.76
CA LYS A 197 -23.11 6.46 6.29
C LYS A 197 -22.38 7.80 6.24
N HIS A 198 -22.53 8.56 5.16
CA HIS A 198 -21.93 9.89 5.05
C HIS A 198 -22.46 10.82 6.14
N ASP A 199 -23.78 10.86 6.33
CA ASP A 199 -24.41 11.70 7.35
C ASP A 199 -23.98 11.28 8.76
N SER A 200 -23.93 9.98 9.05
CA SER A 200 -23.42 9.49 10.34
C SER A 200 -21.98 9.93 10.63
N ILE A 201 -21.09 9.91 9.62
CA ILE A 201 -19.70 10.35 9.79
C ILE A 201 -19.64 11.88 9.95
N LYS A 202 -20.40 12.63 9.14
CA LYS A 202 -20.52 14.08 9.24
C LYS A 202 -20.95 14.48 10.65
N ASP A 203 -22.02 13.89 11.15
CA ASP A 203 -22.57 14.22 12.48
C ASP A 203 -21.58 13.88 13.59
N PHE A 204 -20.90 12.73 13.50
CA PHE A 204 -19.84 12.37 14.44
C PHE A 204 -18.68 13.37 14.45
N VAL A 205 -18.22 13.81 13.27
CA VAL A 205 -17.13 14.81 13.18
C VAL A 205 -17.59 16.14 13.74
N MET A 206 -18.81 16.58 13.44
CA MET A 206 -19.37 17.82 13.98
C MET A 206 -19.46 17.79 15.51
N GLU A 207 -19.91 16.66 16.09
CA GLU A 207 -19.94 16.48 17.54
C GLU A 207 -18.54 16.60 18.15
N LYS A 208 -17.54 15.95 17.55
CA LYS A 208 -16.15 16.02 18.05
C LYS A 208 -15.54 17.42 17.91
N VAL A 209 -15.82 18.12 16.82
CA VAL A 209 -15.35 19.50 16.64
C VAL A 209 -15.98 20.41 17.68
N ALA A 210 -17.30 20.34 17.90
CA ALA A 210 -17.98 21.16 18.90
C ALA A 210 -17.44 20.96 20.33
N VAL A 211 -16.99 19.75 20.66
CA VAL A 211 -16.38 19.45 21.98
C VAL A 211 -14.97 20.02 22.10
N HIS A 212 -14.18 19.99 21.03
CA HIS A 212 -12.76 20.32 21.06
C HIS A 212 -12.42 21.74 20.62
N ASP A 213 -13.32 22.42 19.89
CA ASP A 213 -13.15 23.77 19.38
C ASP A 213 -14.45 24.56 19.58
N LYS A 214 -14.47 25.40 20.63
CA LYS A 214 -15.63 26.22 21.00
C LYS A 214 -15.83 27.42 20.08
N GLU A 215 -14.85 27.75 19.24
CA GLU A 215 -14.88 28.89 18.32
C GLU A 215 -15.23 28.47 16.89
N ALA A 216 -15.22 27.16 16.60
CA ALA A 216 -15.62 26.64 15.30
C ALA A 216 -17.08 26.97 14.98
N ALA A 217 -17.30 27.83 13.99
CA ALA A 217 -18.63 28.09 13.44
C ALA A 217 -19.13 26.86 12.65
N ILE A 218 -20.11 26.15 13.21
CA ILE A 218 -20.72 24.98 12.57
C ILE A 218 -21.96 25.42 11.80
N THR A 219 -21.87 25.51 10.48
CA THR A 219 -23.01 25.74 9.58
C THR A 219 -23.56 24.42 9.05
N ARG A 220 -24.88 24.26 9.10
CA ARG A 220 -25.60 23.12 8.51
C ARG A 220 -26.28 23.59 7.22
N ASP A 221 -26.11 22.84 6.14
CA ASP A 221 -26.91 23.06 4.94
C ASP A 221 -28.39 22.78 5.25
N PRO A 222 -29.32 23.59 4.75
CA PRO A 222 -30.74 23.37 4.94
C PRO A 222 -31.13 22.03 4.31
N THR A 223 -31.77 21.15 5.09
CA THR A 223 -32.30 19.88 4.58
C THR A 223 -33.36 20.18 3.53
N PRO A 224 -33.19 19.75 2.26
CA PRO A 224 -34.20 19.97 1.26
C PRO A 224 -35.48 19.22 1.66
N SER A 225 -36.60 19.93 1.70
CA SER A 225 -37.93 19.33 1.89
C SER A 225 -38.18 18.37 0.73
N SER A 226 -38.14 17.07 1.00
CA SER A 226 -38.61 16.09 0.02
C SER A 226 -40.14 16.26 -0.09
N PRO A 227 -40.71 16.40 -1.30
CA PRO A 227 -42.15 16.38 -1.45
C PRO A 227 -42.66 15.03 -0.95
N GLU A 228 -43.66 15.06 -0.07
CA GLU A 228 -44.37 13.88 0.41
C GLU A 228 -44.80 13.04 -0.80
N GLY A 229 -44.46 11.76 -0.76
CA GLY A 229 -44.73 10.82 -1.84
C GLY A 229 -46.20 10.87 -2.23
N GLY A 230 -46.47 11.29 -3.46
CA GLY A 230 -47.77 11.09 -4.08
C GLY A 230 -47.99 9.59 -4.22
N SER A 231 -48.84 9.04 -3.35
CA SER A 231 -49.58 7.81 -3.66
C SER A 231 -50.31 8.05 -4.98
N GLN A 232 -49.93 7.32 -6.02
CA GLN A 232 -50.77 7.10 -7.18
C GLN A 232 -51.11 5.61 -7.24
N ASN A 233 -52.42 5.39 -7.37
CA ASN A 233 -53.17 4.15 -7.31
C ASN A 233 -52.65 3.02 -8.21
#